data_AF-A0A223KXG3-F1
#
_entry.id   AF-A0A223KXG3-F1
#
_cell.length_a   1.000
_cell.length_b   1.000
_cell.length_c   1.000
_cell.angle_alpha   90.00
_cell.angle_beta   90.00
_cell.angle_gamma   90.00
#
_symmetry.space_group_name_H-M   'P 1'
#
loop_
_entity.id
_entity.type
_entity.pdbx_description
1 polymer ?
#
loop_
_entity_poly.entity_id
_entity_poly.type
_entity_poly.pdbx_seq_one_letter_code
_entity_poly.pdbx_strand_id
1 'polypeptide(L)'
;MIANSLMFYGKHFDRLLVISFIILLPLLLLQTIIVNYIYSISTFNGITLYGDLANAVFTLLIVVMAQGPFIKYVLLEENGEERKLKRSLVFFADQAFTFFLFGTLLTWMVVVGSLFLLIPGIILLVFYYLTPYFIASEEWKIGRAMKKSANLAKKKFFSLLGILLLIGLLDWGLGVITIYLSSLFIDIYFGVLIAKLIVSVAIYPFGIILLSLNFLKWKEEWKEEGGLGDVDIRAV
;
A
#
# COMPACT_ATOMS: atom_id res chain seq x y z
N MET A 1 -9.31 10.53 14.35
CA MET A 1 -8.86 10.17 12.98
C MET A 1 -9.27 8.78 12.56
N ILE A 2 -9.04 7.73 13.38
CA ILE A 2 -9.53 6.37 13.08
C ILE A 2 -11.06 6.36 12.87
N ALA A 3 -11.83 7.03 13.74
CA ALA A 3 -13.28 7.16 13.59
C ALA A 3 -13.70 7.79 12.25
N ASN A 4 -13.05 8.90 11.85
CA ASN A 4 -13.33 9.54 10.56
C ASN A 4 -13.00 8.61 9.38
N SER A 5 -11.90 7.85 9.50
CA SER A 5 -11.49 6.89 8.48
C SER A 5 -12.48 5.73 8.36
N LEU A 6 -13.00 5.24 9.49
CA LEU A 6 -14.07 4.23 9.53
C LEU A 6 -15.37 4.75 8.92
N MET A 7 -15.75 5.99 9.25
CA MET A 7 -16.95 6.62 8.69
C MET A 7 -16.83 6.80 7.18
N PHE A 8 -15.67 7.27 6.70
CA PHE A 8 -15.37 7.37 5.26
C PHE A 8 -15.45 5.98 4.60
N TYR A 9 -14.82 4.99 5.20
CA TYR A 9 -14.81 3.61 4.70
C TYR A 9 -16.22 3.04 4.60
N GLY A 10 -17.04 3.17 5.65
CA GLY A 10 -18.42 2.67 5.66
C GLY A 10 -19.31 3.37 4.63
N LYS A 11 -19.15 4.69 4.44
CA LYS A 11 -19.91 5.47 3.46
C LYS A 11 -19.61 5.09 2.01
N HIS A 12 -18.38 4.63 1.73
CA HIS A 12 -17.90 4.35 0.38
C HIS A 12 -17.48 2.88 0.17
N PHE A 13 -17.94 1.99 1.04
CA PHE A 13 -17.51 0.60 1.10
C PHE A 13 -17.69 -0.12 -0.23
N ASP A 14 -18.85 0.07 -0.87
CA ASP A 14 -19.21 -0.52 -2.16
C ASP A 14 -18.19 -0.19 -3.27
N ARG A 15 -17.84 1.09 -3.42
CA ARG A 15 -16.93 1.56 -4.46
C ARG A 15 -15.50 1.15 -4.20
N LEU A 16 -15.08 1.18 -2.94
CA LEU A 16 -13.75 0.73 -2.53
C LEU A 16 -13.59 -0.77 -2.77
N LEU A 17 -14.62 -1.55 -2.45
CA LEU A 17 -14.65 -2.98 -2.74
C LEU A 17 -14.55 -3.23 -4.24
N VAL A 18 -15.26 -2.47 -5.09
CA VAL A 18 -15.12 -2.58 -6.55
C VAL A 18 -13.66 -2.33 -7.00
N ILE A 19 -12.99 -1.30 -6.48
CA ILE A 19 -11.56 -1.06 -6.77
C ILE A 19 -10.72 -2.27 -6.32
N SER A 20 -10.96 -2.80 -5.12
CA SER A 20 -10.23 -3.96 -4.62
C SER A 20 -10.42 -5.20 -5.50
N PHE A 21 -11.63 -5.49 -5.94
CA PHE A 21 -11.89 -6.66 -6.79
C PHE A 21 -11.29 -6.53 -8.19
N ILE A 22 -11.26 -5.32 -8.75
CA ILE A 22 -10.72 -5.07 -10.10
C ILE A 22 -9.19 -5.03 -10.09
N ILE A 23 -8.57 -4.43 -9.06
CA ILE A 23 -7.13 -4.17 -9.03
C ILE A 23 -6.40 -5.08 -8.03
N LEU A 24 -6.81 -5.05 -6.77
CA LEU A 24 -6.07 -5.70 -5.69
C LEU A 24 -6.19 -7.23 -5.77
N LEU A 25 -7.39 -7.77 -5.99
CA LEU A 25 -7.61 -9.23 -6.01
C LEU A 25 -6.80 -9.93 -7.12
N PRO A 26 -6.76 -9.47 -8.39
CA PRO A 26 -5.91 -10.07 -9.41
C PRO A 26 -4.42 -10.01 -9.08
N LEU A 27 -3.96 -8.89 -8.50
CA LEU A 27 -2.57 -8.76 -8.05
C LEU A 27 -2.24 -9.77 -6.95
N LEU A 28 -3.10 -9.87 -5.92
CA LEU A 28 -2.91 -10.82 -4.82
C LEU A 28 -2.95 -12.28 -5.28
N LEU A 29 -3.84 -12.62 -6.22
CA LEU A 29 -3.88 -13.95 -6.83
C LEU A 29 -2.57 -14.27 -7.56
N LEU A 30 -2.08 -13.32 -8.37
CA LEU A 30 -0.82 -13.47 -9.09
C LEU A 30 0.35 -13.69 -8.12
N GLN A 31 0.45 -12.89 -7.05
CA GLN A 31 1.49 -13.09 -6.04
C GLN A 31 1.35 -14.42 -5.32
N THR A 32 0.13 -14.83 -4.95
CA THR A 32 -0.09 -16.10 -4.26
C THR A 32 0.41 -17.27 -5.13
N ILE A 33 0.11 -17.26 -6.43
CA ILE A 33 0.57 -18.29 -7.37
C ILE A 33 2.11 -18.29 -7.48
N ILE A 34 2.72 -17.13 -7.71
CA ILE A 34 4.18 -17.01 -7.87
C ILE A 34 4.91 -17.44 -6.59
N VAL A 35 4.45 -16.95 -5.43
CA VAL A 35 5.08 -17.21 -4.14
C VAL A 35 4.93 -18.68 -3.75
N ASN A 36 3.76 -19.29 -3.94
CA ASN A 36 3.57 -20.72 -3.67
C ASN A 36 4.43 -21.61 -4.57
N TYR A 37 4.61 -21.23 -5.85
CA TYR A 37 5.53 -21.93 -6.74
C TYR A 37 6.97 -21.86 -6.25
N ILE A 38 7.44 -20.68 -5.85
CA ILE A 38 8.79 -20.50 -5.28
C ILE A 38 8.92 -21.28 -3.98
N TYR A 39 7.92 -21.26 -3.09
CA TYR A 39 7.93 -22.07 -1.87
C TYR A 39 8.08 -23.55 -2.18
N SER A 40 7.33 -24.09 -3.12
CA SER A 40 7.41 -25.50 -3.53
C SER A 40 8.84 -25.90 -3.94
N ILE A 41 9.51 -25.07 -4.75
CA ILE A 41 10.91 -25.29 -5.14
C ILE A 41 11.86 -25.13 -3.94
N SER A 42 11.65 -24.11 -3.11
CA SER A 42 12.52 -23.79 -1.98
C SER A 42 12.50 -24.88 -0.90
N THR A 43 11.32 -25.45 -0.63
CA THR A 43 11.12 -26.57 0.30
C THR A 43 11.76 -27.83 -0.23
N PHE A 44 11.66 -28.10 -1.54
CA PHE A 44 12.34 -29.24 -2.17
C PHE A 44 13.87 -29.17 -2.00
N ASN A 45 14.45 -27.97 -2.07
CA ASN A 45 15.88 -27.73 -1.89
C ASN A 45 16.30 -27.54 -0.41
N GLY A 46 15.36 -27.60 0.54
CA GLY A 46 15.64 -27.43 1.97
C GLY A 46 15.98 -26.00 2.42
N ILE A 47 15.77 -24.98 1.58
CA ILE A 47 16.10 -23.58 1.88
C ILE A 47 14.82 -22.72 1.77
N THR A 48 14.01 -22.71 2.83
CA THR A 48 12.73 -21.96 2.86
C THR A 48 12.90 -20.44 2.77
N LEU A 49 14.09 -19.93 3.09
CA LEU A 49 14.43 -18.51 3.04
C LEU A 49 14.12 -17.87 1.67
N TYR A 50 14.28 -18.61 0.57
CA TYR A 50 13.95 -18.08 -0.77
C TYR A 50 12.45 -17.81 -0.94
N GLY A 51 11.60 -18.68 -0.38
CA GLY A 51 10.15 -18.47 -0.36
C GLY A 51 9.78 -17.25 0.48
N ASP A 52 10.38 -17.11 1.66
CA ASP A 52 10.13 -15.97 2.55
C ASP A 52 10.56 -14.63 1.91
N LEU A 53 11.73 -14.59 1.28
CA LEU A 53 12.20 -13.40 0.56
C LEU A 53 11.31 -13.06 -0.63
N ALA A 54 10.92 -14.06 -1.43
CA ALA A 54 9.99 -13.85 -2.54
C ALA A 54 8.65 -13.31 -2.03
N ASN A 55 8.12 -13.89 -0.96
CA ASN A 55 6.88 -13.44 -0.34
C ASN A 55 6.98 -11.97 0.11
N ALA A 56 8.06 -11.59 0.80
CA ALA A 56 8.29 -10.22 1.23
C ALA A 56 8.38 -9.25 0.04
N VAL A 57 9.14 -9.62 -1.01
CA VAL A 57 9.30 -8.82 -2.24
C VAL A 57 7.96 -8.60 -2.93
N PHE A 58 7.24 -9.68 -3.25
CA PHE A 58 5.99 -9.56 -4.01
C PHE A 58 4.87 -8.92 -3.19
N THR A 59 4.80 -9.16 -1.88
CA THR A 59 3.84 -8.50 -0.99
C THR A 59 4.07 -7.00 -0.99
N LEU A 60 5.31 -6.54 -0.73
CA LEU A 60 5.60 -5.12 -0.68
C LEU A 60 5.38 -4.43 -2.04
N LEU A 61 5.76 -5.08 -3.14
CA LEU A 61 5.54 -4.58 -4.49
C LEU A 61 4.04 -4.37 -4.76
N ILE A 62 3.20 -5.37 -4.47
CA ILE A 62 1.74 -5.26 -4.66
C ILE A 62 1.16 -4.18 -3.76
N VAL A 63 1.61 -4.10 -2.51
CA VAL A 63 1.14 -3.08 -1.59
C VAL A 63 1.42 -1.69 -2.17
N VAL A 64 2.61 -1.44 -2.70
CA VAL A 64 2.92 -0.13 -3.29
C VAL A 64 2.09 0.14 -4.56
N MET A 65 1.91 -0.88 -5.41
CA MET A 65 1.15 -0.73 -6.66
C MET A 65 -0.33 -0.51 -6.43
N ALA A 66 -0.95 -1.31 -5.57
CA ALA A 66 -2.38 -1.31 -5.35
C ALA A 66 -2.88 -0.04 -4.67
N GLN A 67 -2.01 0.71 -3.98
CA GLN A 67 -2.37 1.96 -3.30
C GLN A 67 -2.89 3.07 -4.23
N GLY A 68 -2.33 3.18 -5.43
CA GLY A 68 -2.60 4.28 -6.37
C GLY A 68 -4.09 4.64 -6.54
N PRO A 69 -4.98 3.71 -6.95
CA PRO A 69 -6.39 4.00 -7.18
C PRO A 69 -7.14 4.37 -5.90
N PHE A 70 -6.81 3.78 -4.75
CA PHE A 70 -7.45 4.11 -3.48
C PHE A 70 -7.06 5.50 -3.00
N ILE A 71 -5.78 5.85 -3.10
CA ILE A 71 -5.30 7.20 -2.79
C ILE A 71 -6.03 8.20 -3.69
N LYS A 72 -6.06 7.96 -5.01
CA LYS A 72 -6.74 8.86 -5.94
C LYS A 72 -8.22 8.98 -5.63
N TYR A 73 -8.87 7.88 -5.23
CA TYR A 73 -10.29 7.91 -4.85
C TYR A 73 -10.54 8.84 -3.66
N VAL A 74 -9.71 8.75 -2.61
CA VAL A 74 -9.82 9.64 -1.43
C VAL A 74 -9.59 11.09 -1.82
N LEU A 75 -8.57 11.38 -2.63
CA LEU A 75 -8.28 12.74 -3.10
C LEU A 75 -9.46 13.34 -3.89
N LEU A 76 -10.06 12.55 -4.79
CA LEU A 76 -11.23 12.99 -5.57
C LEU A 76 -12.47 13.17 -4.68
N GLU A 77 -12.63 12.36 -3.63
CA GLU A 77 -13.73 12.51 -2.67
C GLU A 77 -13.62 13.82 -1.90
N GLU A 78 -12.44 14.13 -1.37
CA GLU A 78 -12.16 15.35 -0.61
C GLU A 78 -12.27 16.61 -1.48
N ASN A 79 -11.87 16.53 -2.75
CA ASN A 79 -12.03 17.63 -3.71
C ASN A 79 -13.49 17.81 -4.20
N GLY A 80 -14.42 16.95 -3.81
CA GLY A 80 -15.81 17.00 -4.28
C GLY A 80 -15.99 16.66 -5.77
N GLU A 81 -15.04 15.96 -6.38
CA GLU A 81 -15.07 15.67 -7.82
C GLU A 81 -16.09 14.57 -8.19
N GLU A 82 -16.68 14.65 -9.38
CA GLU A 82 -17.60 13.60 -9.84
C GLU A 82 -16.87 12.37 -10.41
N ARG A 83 -17.60 11.25 -10.55
CA ARG A 83 -17.13 10.00 -11.20
C ARG A 83 -15.82 9.44 -10.61
N LYS A 84 -15.66 9.57 -9.29
CA LYS A 84 -14.48 9.20 -8.48
C LYS A 84 -13.94 7.81 -8.81
N LEU A 85 -14.81 6.80 -8.82
CA LEU A 85 -14.45 5.40 -9.13
C LEU A 85 -13.77 5.26 -10.50
N LYS A 86 -14.41 5.77 -11.56
CA LYS A 86 -13.89 5.66 -12.94
C LYS A 86 -12.56 6.39 -13.07
N ARG A 87 -12.47 7.61 -12.52
CA ARG A 87 -11.24 8.43 -12.56
C ARG A 87 -10.09 7.75 -11.82
N SER A 88 -10.34 7.11 -10.68
CA SER A 88 -9.32 6.35 -9.95
C SER A 88 -8.79 5.14 -10.72
N LEU A 89 -9.66 4.41 -11.42
CA LEU A 89 -9.26 3.26 -12.23
C LEU A 89 -8.46 3.69 -13.47
N VAL A 90 -8.89 4.75 -14.15
CA VAL A 90 -8.14 5.33 -15.28
C VAL A 90 -6.77 5.83 -14.81
N PHE A 91 -6.72 6.56 -13.70
CA PHE A 91 -5.46 7.01 -13.11
C PHE A 91 -4.51 5.83 -12.80
N PHE A 92 -5.03 4.73 -12.25
CA PHE A 92 -4.20 3.55 -12.03
C PHE A 92 -3.68 2.96 -13.35
N ALA A 93 -4.51 2.83 -14.38
CA ALA A 93 -4.06 2.32 -15.67
C ALA A 93 -2.96 3.21 -16.28
N ASP A 94 -3.13 4.53 -16.22
CA ASP A 94 -2.17 5.51 -16.74
C ASP A 94 -0.86 5.52 -15.96
N GLN A 95 -0.90 5.28 -14.64
CA GLN A 95 0.26 5.33 -13.76
C GLN A 95 0.77 3.97 -13.29
N ALA A 96 0.20 2.85 -13.79
CA ALA A 96 0.53 1.50 -13.35
C ALA A 96 2.03 1.21 -13.49
N PHE A 97 2.61 1.63 -14.61
CA PHE A 97 4.05 1.47 -14.86
C PHE A 97 4.90 2.33 -13.91
N THR A 98 4.49 3.57 -13.63
CA THR A 98 5.14 4.45 -12.66
C THR A 98 5.14 3.82 -11.26
N PHE A 99 3.99 3.30 -10.82
CA PHE A 99 3.88 2.61 -9.54
C PHE A 99 4.66 1.30 -9.50
N PHE A 100 4.72 0.54 -10.59
CA PHE A 100 5.53 -0.67 -10.70
C PHE A 100 7.02 -0.37 -10.58
N LEU A 101 7.53 0.63 -11.30
CA LEU A 101 8.94 1.03 -11.22
C LEU A 101 9.31 1.52 -9.82
N PHE A 102 8.48 2.40 -9.24
CA PHE A 102 8.70 2.89 -7.89
C PHE A 102 8.61 1.75 -6.86
N GLY A 103 7.58 0.91 -6.95
CA GLY A 103 7.38 -0.23 -6.06
C GLY A 103 8.55 -1.21 -6.12
N THR A 104 9.09 -1.48 -7.31
CA THR A 104 10.28 -2.32 -7.48
C THR A 104 11.49 -1.70 -6.79
N LEU A 105 11.76 -0.41 -7.04
CA LEU A 105 12.86 0.31 -6.40
C LEU A 105 12.75 0.30 -4.87
N LEU A 106 11.58 0.67 -4.34
CA LEU A 106 11.33 0.70 -2.90
C LEU A 106 11.48 -0.68 -2.28
N THR A 107 10.93 -1.70 -2.93
CA THR A 107 11.00 -3.08 -2.43
C THR A 107 12.44 -3.56 -2.32
N TRP A 108 13.26 -3.35 -3.34
CA TRP A 108 14.69 -3.69 -3.28
C TRP A 108 15.43 -2.92 -2.19
N MET A 109 15.16 -1.61 -2.05
CA MET A 109 15.76 -0.81 -0.98
C MET A 109 15.41 -1.35 0.41
N VAL A 110 14.14 -1.70 0.64
CA VAL A 110 13.67 -2.22 1.92
C VAL A 110 14.22 -3.61 2.19
N VAL A 111 14.16 -4.52 1.21
CA VAL A 111 14.64 -5.91 1.37
C VAL A 111 16.15 -5.94 1.58
N VAL A 112 16.93 -5.24 0.77
CA VAL A 112 18.38 -5.15 0.96
C VAL A 112 18.70 -4.49 2.30
N GLY A 113 18.00 -3.41 2.67
CA GLY A 113 18.13 -2.77 3.97
C GLY A 113 17.89 -3.75 5.13
N SER A 114 16.80 -4.53 5.04
CA SER A 114 16.42 -5.55 6.03
C SER A 114 17.39 -6.73 6.10
N LEU A 115 18.05 -7.09 5.00
CA LEU A 115 19.07 -8.14 4.98
C LEU A 115 20.32 -7.75 5.78
N PHE A 116 20.72 -6.47 5.75
CA PHE A 116 21.82 -6.00 6.59
C PHE A 116 21.40 -5.94 8.06
N LEU A 117 20.25 -5.30 8.34
CA LEU A 117 19.61 -5.22 9.66
C LEU A 117 18.13 -4.88 9.46
N LEU A 118 17.22 -5.44 10.25
CA LEU A 118 15.78 -5.19 10.14
C LEU A 118 15.44 -3.67 10.18
N ILE A 119 16.12 -2.93 11.06
CA ILE A 119 15.84 -1.51 11.35
C ILE A 119 16.06 -0.60 10.13
N PRO A 120 17.20 -0.63 9.41
CA PRO A 120 17.39 0.10 8.16
C PRO A 120 16.28 -0.08 7.13
N GLY A 121 15.82 -1.33 6.92
CA GLY A 121 14.73 -1.60 5.99
C GLY A 121 13.42 -0.91 6.39
N ILE A 122 13.08 -0.94 7.68
CA ILE A 122 11.91 -0.24 8.23
C ILE A 122 12.06 1.28 8.08
N ILE A 123 13.24 1.84 8.36
CA ILE A 123 13.50 3.28 8.18
C ILE A 123 13.28 3.66 6.71
N LEU A 124 13.86 2.93 5.76
CA LEU A 124 13.67 3.20 4.33
C LEU A 124 12.20 3.11 3.92
N LEU A 125 11.47 2.12 4.44
CA LEU A 125 10.04 1.99 4.22
C LEU A 125 9.31 3.26 4.68
N VAL A 126 9.49 3.70 5.93
CA VAL A 126 8.84 4.90 6.48
C VAL A 126 9.15 6.14 5.64
N PHE A 127 10.41 6.35 5.27
CA PHE A 127 10.81 7.55 4.53
C PHE A 127 10.18 7.66 3.14
N TYR A 128 9.97 6.52 2.47
CA TYR A 128 9.50 6.50 1.08
C TYR A 128 8.07 6.01 0.91
N TYR A 129 7.39 5.57 1.98
CA TYR A 129 6.02 5.07 1.93
C TYR A 129 5.02 6.09 1.38
N LEU A 130 5.22 7.39 1.63
CA LEU A 130 4.31 8.45 1.16
C LEU A 130 4.56 8.86 -0.30
N THR A 131 5.53 8.27 -1.00
CA THR A 131 5.81 8.61 -2.40
C THR A 131 4.61 8.41 -3.34
N PRO A 132 3.84 7.30 -3.27
CA PRO A 132 2.64 7.10 -4.08
C PRO A 132 1.59 8.21 -3.87
N TYR A 133 1.53 8.77 -2.66
CA TYR A 133 0.59 9.83 -2.30
C TYR A 133 0.93 11.14 -3.00
N PHE A 134 2.22 11.47 -3.10
CA PHE A 134 2.68 12.62 -3.87
C PHE A 134 2.50 12.43 -5.38
N ILE A 135 2.73 11.24 -5.91
CA ILE A 135 2.47 10.92 -7.33
C ILE A 135 0.99 11.11 -7.65
N ALA A 136 0.09 10.59 -6.81
CA ALA A 136 -1.36 10.68 -7.03
C ALA A 136 -1.92 12.11 -6.87
N SER A 137 -1.32 12.91 -5.99
CA SER A 137 -1.79 14.26 -5.71
C SER A 137 -1.32 15.32 -6.70
N GLU A 138 -0.10 15.22 -7.23
CA GLU A 138 0.51 16.32 -8.01
C GLU A 138 1.20 15.86 -9.30
N GLU A 139 1.01 14.60 -9.72
CA GLU A 139 1.59 14.03 -10.96
C GLU A 139 3.11 14.21 -11.07
N TRP A 140 3.79 14.25 -9.93
CA TRP A 140 5.24 14.46 -9.88
C TRP A 140 6.02 13.25 -10.41
N LYS A 141 7.17 13.53 -11.06
CA LYS A 141 8.20 12.53 -11.35
C LYS A 141 8.64 11.84 -10.05
N ILE A 142 8.89 10.52 -10.12
CA ILE A 142 9.24 9.65 -8.98
C ILE A 142 10.30 10.28 -8.07
N GLY A 143 11.41 10.79 -8.63
CA GLY A 143 12.49 11.38 -7.84
C GLY A 143 12.09 12.63 -7.02
N ARG A 144 11.18 13.47 -7.53
CA ARG A 144 10.67 14.63 -6.79
C ARG A 144 9.71 14.17 -5.69
N ALA A 145 8.83 13.21 -6.00
CA ALA A 145 7.92 12.60 -5.04
C ALA A 145 8.67 11.92 -3.88
N MET A 146 9.74 11.18 -4.16
CA MET A 146 10.56 10.53 -3.13
C MET A 146 11.24 11.53 -2.20
N LYS A 147 11.81 12.62 -2.74
CA LYS A 147 12.43 13.68 -1.92
C LYS A 147 11.41 14.33 -0.99
N LYS A 148 10.22 14.62 -1.51
CA LYS A 148 9.13 15.25 -0.75
C LYS A 148 8.54 14.27 0.29
N SER A 149 8.40 12.99 -0.06
CA SER A 149 8.08 11.91 0.89
C SER A 149 9.06 11.85 2.04
N ALA A 150 10.37 11.79 1.74
CA ALA A 150 11.40 11.73 2.76
C ALA A 150 11.37 12.95 3.70
N ASN A 151 11.17 14.15 3.17
CA ASN A 151 11.08 15.36 3.98
C ASN A 151 9.85 15.37 4.90
N LEU A 152 8.68 14.95 4.39
CA LEU A 152 7.46 14.86 5.20
C LEU A 152 7.59 13.75 6.26
N ALA A 153 8.13 12.59 5.88
CA ALA A 153 8.36 11.46 6.76
C ALA A 153 9.36 11.80 7.88
N LYS A 154 10.39 12.62 7.63
CA LYS A 154 11.28 13.12 8.71
C LYS A 154 10.51 13.85 9.80
N LYS A 155 9.55 14.70 9.42
CA LYS A 155 8.73 15.48 10.37
C LYS A 155 7.70 14.63 11.10
N LYS A 156 7.12 13.63 10.43
CA LYS A 156 6.04 12.78 10.96
C LYS A 156 6.47 11.33 11.18
N PHE A 157 7.76 11.08 11.44
CA PHE A 157 8.35 9.75 11.43
C PHE A 157 7.62 8.76 12.33
N PHE A 158 7.47 9.08 13.62
CA PHE A 158 6.83 8.20 14.59
C PHE A 158 5.35 7.99 14.33
N SER A 159 4.66 9.01 13.81
CA SER A 159 3.23 8.90 13.46
C SER A 159 3.04 7.96 12.27
N LEU A 160 3.85 8.13 11.22
CA LEU A 160 3.82 7.26 10.05
C LEU A 160 4.24 5.84 10.40
N LEU A 161 5.32 5.66 11.16
CA LEU A 161 5.75 4.35 11.66
C LEU A 161 4.65 3.68 12.47
N GLY A 162 4.01 4.39 13.40
CA GLY A 162 2.92 3.86 14.22
C GLY A 162 1.73 3.40 13.40
N ILE A 163 1.32 4.17 12.39
CA ILE A 163 0.23 3.78 11.48
C ILE A 163 0.62 2.57 10.63
N LEU A 164 1.85 2.53 10.08
CA LEU A 164 2.33 1.40 9.29
C LEU A 164 2.40 0.11 10.11
N LEU A 165 2.90 0.18 11.35
CA LEU A 165 2.92 -0.95 12.27
C LEU A 165 1.50 -1.39 12.63
N LEU A 166 0.58 -0.46 12.89
CA LEU A 166 -0.81 -0.80 13.18
C LEU A 166 -1.47 -1.53 12.01
N ILE A 167 -1.30 -1.03 10.78
CA ILE A 167 -1.85 -1.67 9.57
C ILE A 167 -1.22 -3.05 9.38
N GLY A 168 0.11 -3.16 9.51
CA GLY A 168 0.81 -4.44 9.36
C GLY A 168 0.39 -5.47 10.40
N LEU A 169 0.23 -5.07 11.67
CA LEU A 169 -0.24 -5.96 12.74
C LEU A 169 -1.69 -6.38 12.55
N LEU A 170 -2.56 -5.48 12.09
CA LEU A 170 -3.96 -5.81 11.77
C LEU A 170 -4.04 -6.80 10.61
N ASP A 171 -3.32 -6.56 9.51
CA ASP A 171 -3.29 -7.47 8.36
C ASP A 171 -2.72 -8.85 8.74
N TRP A 172 -1.59 -8.88 9.46
CA TRP A 172 -1.00 -10.13 9.93
C TRP A 172 -1.93 -10.89 10.88
N GLY A 173 -2.49 -10.21 11.89
CA GLY A 173 -3.38 -10.82 12.88
C GLY A 173 -4.66 -11.36 12.24
N LEU A 174 -5.31 -10.59 11.37
CA LEU A 174 -6.49 -11.04 10.64
C LEU A 174 -6.15 -12.16 9.66
N GLY A 175 -4.97 -12.14 9.03
CA GLY A 175 -4.48 -13.23 8.20
C GLY A 175 -4.36 -14.54 8.96
N VAL A 176 -3.74 -14.52 10.14
CA VAL A 176 -3.60 -15.70 11.03
C VAL A 176 -4.97 -16.21 11.48
N ILE A 177 -5.84 -15.32 11.97
CA ILE A 177 -7.21 -15.67 12.40
C ILE A 177 -7.99 -16.30 11.25
N THR A 178 -7.91 -15.73 10.06
CA THR A 178 -8.65 -16.21 8.88
C THR A 178 -8.18 -17.60 8.47
N ILE A 179 -6.86 -17.83 8.42
CA ILE A 179 -6.29 -19.15 8.11
C ILE A 179 -6.76 -20.17 9.15
N TYR A 180 -6.61 -19.85 10.44
CA TYR A 180 -6.99 -20.74 11.53
C TYR A 180 -8.48 -21.09 11.48
N LEU A 181 -9.38 -20.10 11.46
CA LEU A 181 -10.82 -20.34 11.43
C LEU A 181 -11.27 -21.08 10.18
N SER A 182 -10.73 -20.73 9.01
CA SER A 182 -11.09 -21.40 7.75
C SER A 182 -10.66 -22.87 7.77
N SER A 183 -9.49 -23.18 8.35
CA SER A 183 -8.99 -24.56 8.45
C SER A 183 -9.84 -25.47 9.35
N LEU A 184 -10.71 -24.92 10.19
CA LEU A 184 -11.65 -25.70 11.00
C LEU A 184 -12.85 -26.22 10.19
N PHE A 185 -13.18 -25.58 9.07
CA PHE A 185 -14.39 -25.86 8.28
C PHE A 185 -14.08 -26.26 6.83
N ILE A 186 -12.86 -26.00 6.34
CA ILE A 186 -12.46 -26.20 4.95
C ILE A 186 -11.20 -27.07 4.90
N ASP A 187 -11.34 -28.28 4.36
CA ASP A 187 -10.23 -29.24 4.25
C ASP A 187 -9.31 -28.95 3.05
N ILE A 188 -9.78 -28.17 2.08
CA ILE A 188 -9.03 -27.87 0.86
C ILE A 188 -8.26 -26.56 1.05
N TYR A 189 -6.93 -26.62 0.97
CA TYR A 189 -6.03 -25.47 1.11
C TYR A 189 -6.41 -24.28 0.21
N PHE A 190 -6.87 -24.55 -1.02
CA PHE A 190 -7.33 -23.50 -1.92
C PHE A 190 -8.51 -22.70 -1.36
N GLY A 191 -9.46 -23.35 -0.67
CA GLY A 191 -10.59 -22.65 -0.04
C GLY A 191 -10.13 -21.75 1.11
N VAL A 192 -9.16 -22.21 1.91
CA VAL A 192 -8.53 -21.39 2.96
C VAL A 192 -7.82 -20.16 2.38
N LEU A 193 -7.12 -20.33 1.24
CA LEU A 193 -6.49 -19.21 0.53
C LEU A 193 -7.50 -18.18 0.03
N ILE A 194 -8.61 -18.63 -0.57
CA ILE A 194 -9.66 -17.71 -1.05
C ILE A 194 -10.26 -16.92 0.12
N ALA A 195 -10.53 -17.57 1.25
CA ALA A 195 -11.02 -16.89 2.45
C ALA A 195 -10.04 -15.78 2.91
N LYS A 196 -8.74 -16.09 2.97
CA LYS A 196 -7.70 -15.12 3.30
C LYS A 196 -7.69 -13.94 2.32
N LEU A 197 -7.75 -14.21 1.01
CA LEU A 197 -7.76 -13.17 -0.02
C LEU A 197 -8.97 -12.24 0.09
N ILE A 198 -10.15 -12.78 0.38
CA ILE A 198 -11.38 -11.98 0.58
C ILE A 198 -11.21 -11.04 1.78
N VAL A 199 -10.67 -11.54 2.89
CA VAL A 199 -10.41 -10.70 4.07
C VAL A 199 -9.39 -9.62 3.75
N SER A 200 -8.27 -9.95 3.10
CA SER A 200 -7.27 -8.95 2.68
C SER A 200 -7.87 -7.89 1.75
N VAL A 201 -8.72 -8.28 0.81
CA VAL A 201 -9.44 -7.37 -0.11
C VAL A 201 -10.33 -6.35 0.62
N ALA A 202 -10.92 -6.75 1.74
CA ALA A 202 -11.75 -5.88 2.57
C ALA A 202 -10.95 -5.03 3.55
N ILE A 203 -9.83 -5.51 4.08
CA ILE A 203 -9.06 -4.80 5.11
C ILE A 203 -8.09 -3.81 4.50
N TYR A 204 -7.48 -4.16 3.37
CA TYR A 204 -6.41 -3.38 2.77
C TYR A 204 -6.80 -1.92 2.43
N PRO A 205 -7.98 -1.63 1.83
CA PRO A 205 -8.37 -0.25 1.53
C PRO A 205 -8.48 0.63 2.78
N PHE A 206 -8.88 0.05 3.92
CA PHE A 206 -9.01 0.79 5.16
C PHE A 206 -7.67 1.39 5.61
N GLY A 207 -6.59 0.61 5.54
CA GLY A 207 -5.25 1.10 5.85
C GLY A 207 -4.81 2.25 4.95
N ILE A 208 -5.13 2.18 3.66
CA ILE A 208 -4.80 3.23 2.70
C ILE A 208 -5.59 4.51 2.97
N ILE A 209 -6.88 4.40 3.28
CA ILE A 209 -7.73 5.55 3.61
C ILE A 209 -7.24 6.23 4.87
N LEU A 210 -6.95 5.46 5.92
CA LEU A 210 -6.38 5.99 7.17
C LEU A 210 -5.12 6.81 6.88
N LEU A 211 -4.20 6.28 6.07
CA LEU A 211 -2.99 7.01 5.68
C LEU A 211 -3.26 8.19 4.74
N SER A 212 -4.24 8.09 3.84
CA SER A 212 -4.59 9.16 2.89
C SER A 212 -5.13 10.39 3.61
N LEU A 213 -6.03 10.20 4.58
CA LEU A 213 -6.58 11.29 5.38
C LEU A 213 -5.53 11.93 6.29
N ASN A 214 -4.61 11.13 6.85
CA ASN A 214 -3.47 11.66 7.60
C ASN A 214 -2.50 12.43 6.70
N PHE A 215 -2.22 11.90 5.51
CA PHE A 215 -1.36 12.55 4.53
C PHE A 215 -1.91 13.91 4.11
N LEU A 216 -3.20 14.03 3.83
CA LEU A 216 -3.84 15.30 3.48
C LEU A 216 -3.67 16.34 4.58
N LYS A 217 -3.96 15.96 5.83
CA LYS A 217 -3.76 16.82 6.99
C LYS A 217 -2.30 17.26 7.13
N TRP A 218 -1.36 16.32 7.05
CA TRP A 218 0.07 16.65 7.17
C TRP A 218 0.57 17.50 6.02
N LYS A 219 -0.01 17.36 4.82
CA LYS A 219 0.31 18.18 3.66
C LYS A 219 -0.15 19.62 3.86
N GLU A 220 -1.33 19.83 4.43
CA GLU A 220 -1.85 21.16 4.78
C GLU A 220 -0.97 21.84 5.84
N GLU A 221 -0.71 21.15 6.96
CA GLU A 221 0.21 21.64 8.02
C GLU A 221 1.58 22.03 7.42
N TRP A 222 2.09 21.23 6.49
CA TRP A 222 3.37 21.50 5.84
C TRP A 222 3.35 22.70 4.88
N LYS A 223 2.20 23.01 4.27
CA LYS A 223 2.01 24.24 3.47
C LYS A 223 2.03 25.47 4.37
N GLU A 224 1.32 25.42 5.50
CA GLU A 224 1.25 26.54 6.46
C GLU A 224 2.62 26.89 7.07
N GLU A 225 3.47 25.88 7.28
CA GLU A 225 4.86 26.06 7.73
C GLU A 225 5.81 26.62 6.64
N GLY A 226 5.31 26.95 5.44
CA GLY A 226 6.12 27.41 4.30
C GLY A 226 7.04 26.33 3.71
N GLY A 227 6.84 25.06 4.08
CA GLY A 227 7.73 23.97 3.72
C GLY A 227 7.50 23.39 2.32
N LEU A 228 6.33 23.67 1.74
CA LEU A 228 6.10 23.60 0.30
C LEU A 228 6.47 24.95 -0.30
N GLY A 229 7.78 25.26 -0.32
CA GLY A 229 8.26 26.46 -1.02
C GLY A 229 7.63 26.53 -2.41
N ASP A 230 7.08 27.71 -2.74
CA ASP A 230 6.35 27.98 -3.98
C ASP A 230 7.05 27.27 -5.13
N VAL A 231 6.46 26.17 -5.58
CA VAL A 231 6.90 25.52 -6.81
C VAL A 231 6.45 26.47 -7.88
N ASP A 232 7.38 27.29 -8.33
CA ASP A 232 7.22 28.24 -9.42
C ASP A 232 6.44 27.57 -10.56
N ILE A 233 5.15 27.93 -10.68
CA ILE A 233 4.21 27.36 -11.65
C ILE A 233 4.61 27.80 -13.08
N ARG A 234 5.69 28.58 -13.23
CA ARG A 234 6.18 29.10 -14.52
C ARG A 234 7.16 28.18 -15.27
N ALA A 235 7.33 26.92 -14.86
CA ALA A 235 8.14 25.95 -15.59
C ALA A 235 7.30 24.82 -16.18
N VAL A 236 6.34 25.17 -17.05
CA VAL A 236 5.80 24.31 -18.12
C VAL A 236 5.75 25.13 -19.39
#